data_AF-A0A8H4LJ16-F1
#
_entry.id   AF-A0A8H4LJ16-F1
#
_cell.length_a   1.000
_cell.length_b   1.000
_cell.length_c   1.000
_cell.angle_alpha   90.00
_cell.angle_beta   90.00
_cell.angle_gamma   90.00
#
_symmetry.space_group_name_H-M   'P 1'
#
loop_
_entity.id
_entity.type
_entity.pdbx_description
1 polymer ?
#
loop_
_entity_poly.entity_id
_entity_poly.type
_entity_poly.pdbx_seq_one_letter_code
_entity_poly.pdbx_strand_id
1 'polypeptide(L)'
;MASNPDIIICTICGIDLCWPIPPDSTSSTVCLCGPHWPPWLGSHPQSLDLPDDAVRRFIAGKHEHLPQLNLLPDRQSVAPQLKWPPDQSDASAQLATWQLYVGIHPACEELASRVMETSINARIRSLGDLWMTLERRCARRDPERESPSYNFLPYIPTSQPGKALSFTTDRYFVPFPCIVRFGDEWEGWWAHNPINIPDLTTQLIYNLEPISRATTTMLLSNSTQEFMGRLAALPPEILNNLVPWFQIGTMSLDCNYIMPQSLWKQIFFQIPFLWDLDTEQVLNKTCSEPSETEEWNWEKITRQVLGPAQPSDRAYERDEKSYLWNHETVGLHVPPGFTNRRRIWQILEEMWPNDIWIEVVAFGNGTIMCQGILPWFLFEWPLINLFARSDYIQP
;
A
#
# COMPACT_ATOMS: atom_id res chain seq x y z
N MET A 1 30.58 4.35 7.49
CA MET A 1 29.52 5.21 8.05
C MET A 1 28.74 4.38 9.06
N ALA A 2 28.60 4.86 10.29
CA ALA A 2 28.01 4.08 11.40
C ALA A 2 26.48 4.18 11.39
N SER A 3 25.79 3.05 11.63
CA SER A 3 24.36 3.01 11.93
C SER A 3 24.08 3.76 13.24
N ASN A 4 23.11 4.67 13.26
CA ASN A 4 22.75 5.37 14.48
C ASN A 4 21.82 4.49 15.35
N PRO A 5 22.18 4.20 16.61
CA PRO A 5 21.31 3.49 17.55
C PRO A 5 19.97 4.20 17.87
N ASP A 6 19.85 5.50 17.58
CA ASP A 6 18.76 6.34 18.07
C ASP A 6 17.61 6.58 17.07
N ILE A 7 17.61 5.92 15.89
CA ILE A 7 16.62 6.16 14.82
C ILE A 7 15.28 5.56 15.22
N ILE A 8 14.22 6.35 15.31
CA ILE A 8 12.87 5.84 15.53
C ILE A 8 12.16 5.75 14.18
N ILE A 9 11.82 4.55 13.73
CA ILE A 9 11.28 4.36 12.38
C ILE A 9 9.75 4.27 12.42
N CYS A 10 9.09 4.90 11.44
CA CYS A 10 7.68 4.69 11.18
C CYS A 10 7.43 3.24 10.74
N THR A 11 6.64 2.50 11.51
CA THR A 11 6.34 1.08 11.24
C THR A 11 5.56 0.87 9.93
N ILE A 12 4.95 1.93 9.35
CA ILE A 12 4.24 1.87 8.07
C ILE A 12 5.19 2.15 6.89
N CYS A 13 5.83 3.32 6.84
CA CYS A 13 6.56 3.77 5.66
C CYS A 13 8.07 3.55 5.71
N GLY A 14 8.60 3.09 6.86
CA GLY A 14 10.02 2.81 7.03
C GLY A 14 10.91 4.06 7.09
N ILE A 15 10.34 5.27 7.11
CA ILE A 15 11.09 6.53 7.23
C ILE A 15 11.20 6.92 8.70
N ASP A 16 12.31 7.58 9.07
CA ASP A 16 12.54 8.12 10.41
C ASP A 16 11.40 9.06 10.84
N LEU A 17 10.86 8.84 12.04
CA LEU A 17 9.86 9.69 12.69
C LEU A 17 10.40 11.07 13.03
N CYS A 18 11.72 11.25 13.06
CA CYS A 18 12.37 12.53 13.23
C CYS A 18 12.28 13.43 11.99
N TRP A 19 11.94 12.86 10.82
CA TRP A 19 11.70 13.58 9.59
C TRP A 19 10.19 13.76 9.45
N PRO A 20 9.65 14.93 9.82
CA PRO A 20 8.21 15.13 9.74
C PRO A 20 7.79 15.14 8.27
N ILE A 21 6.64 14.52 8.01
CA ILE A 21 6.04 14.44 6.69
C ILE A 21 4.64 15.07 6.88
N PRO A 22 4.44 16.38 6.62
CA PRO A 22 5.34 17.38 6.03
C PRO A 22 6.47 17.92 6.93
N PRO A 23 7.58 18.44 6.35
CA PRO A 23 8.74 18.97 7.07
C PRO A 23 8.43 20.16 8.00
N ASP A 24 7.30 20.83 7.77
CA ASP A 24 6.93 22.11 8.38
C ASP A 24 6.01 21.96 9.61
N SER A 25 5.61 20.73 9.93
CA SER A 25 4.74 20.44 11.08
C SER A 25 5.55 20.30 12.37
N THR A 26 4.93 20.67 13.51
CA THR A 26 5.44 20.27 14.83
C THR A 26 5.82 18.80 14.79
N SER A 27 6.95 18.41 15.37
CA SER A 27 7.53 17.05 15.37
C SER A 27 6.70 16.01 16.14
N SER A 28 5.37 16.16 16.12
CA SER A 28 4.40 15.22 16.64
C SER A 28 4.37 13.98 15.76
N THR A 29 4.52 12.85 16.42
CA THR A 29 4.37 11.49 15.93
C THR A 29 3.07 10.92 16.51
N VAL A 30 2.51 9.90 15.88
CA VAL A 30 1.44 9.12 16.47
C VAL A 30 2.03 7.84 17.06
N CYS A 31 1.64 7.51 18.29
CA CYS A 31 2.01 6.26 18.92
C CYS A 31 0.76 5.41 19.16
N LEU A 32 0.76 4.19 18.63
CA LEU A 32 -0.26 3.20 18.93
C LEU A 32 0.25 2.25 20.01
N CYS A 33 -0.62 1.85 20.93
CA CYS A 33 -0.35 0.88 21.98
C CYS A 33 -1.47 -0.14 22.05
N GLY A 34 -1.12 -1.42 22.16
CA GLY A 34 -2.09 -2.49 22.25
C GLY A 34 -1.46 -3.79 22.74
N PRO A 35 -2.23 -4.89 22.72
CA PRO A 35 -1.75 -6.20 23.13
C PRO A 35 -0.63 -6.71 22.23
N HIS A 36 0.33 -7.42 22.82
CA HIS A 36 1.47 -8.05 22.18
C HIS A 36 1.47 -9.54 22.51
N TRP A 37 1.70 -10.38 21.50
CA TRP A 37 1.85 -11.83 21.69
C TRP A 37 3.24 -12.29 21.26
N PRO A 38 4.21 -12.29 22.19
CA PRO A 38 5.55 -12.82 21.98
C PRO A 38 5.56 -14.26 21.45
N PRO A 39 6.13 -14.50 20.25
CA PRO A 39 6.23 -15.85 19.69
C PRO A 39 7.07 -16.80 20.55
N TRP A 40 8.13 -16.29 21.20
CA TRP A 40 9.01 -17.09 22.06
C TRP A 40 8.37 -17.51 23.38
N LEU A 41 7.20 -16.96 23.73
CA LEU A 41 6.40 -17.43 24.87
C LEU A 41 5.34 -18.47 24.44
N GLY A 42 5.31 -18.87 23.16
CA GLY A 42 4.22 -19.68 22.61
C GLY A 42 2.87 -18.98 22.73
N SER A 43 2.88 -17.65 22.85
CA SER A 43 1.67 -16.85 23.00
C SER A 43 1.16 -16.43 21.64
N HIS A 44 -0.15 -16.57 21.44
CA HIS A 44 -0.82 -16.26 20.19
C HIS A 44 -2.11 -15.47 20.47
N PRO A 45 -2.49 -14.57 19.56
CA PRO A 45 -3.83 -13.96 19.63
C PRO A 45 -4.88 -15.08 19.52
N GLN A 46 -5.88 -15.03 20.38
CA GLN A 46 -7.00 -15.99 20.34
C GLN A 46 -7.90 -15.77 19.12
N SER A 47 -7.91 -14.54 18.60
CA SER A 47 -8.66 -14.12 17.42
C SER A 47 -7.81 -13.10 16.65
N LEU A 48 -7.92 -13.11 15.31
CA LEU A 48 -7.39 -12.03 14.47
C LEU A 48 -8.33 -10.81 14.44
N ASP A 49 -9.59 -11.00 14.83
CA ASP A 49 -10.57 -9.93 15.00
C ASP A 49 -10.33 -9.26 16.35
N LEU A 50 -9.52 -8.21 16.33
CA LEU A 50 -9.19 -7.39 17.49
C LEU A 50 -10.08 -6.14 17.47
N PRO A 51 -10.83 -5.84 18.55
CA PRO A 51 -11.67 -4.65 18.57
C PRO A 51 -10.81 -3.39 18.69
N ASP A 52 -11.29 -2.29 18.09
CA ASP A 52 -10.55 -1.02 18.03
C ASP A 52 -10.24 -0.44 19.42
N ASP A 53 -11.10 -0.68 20.41
CA ASP A 53 -10.91 -0.21 21.79
C ASP A 53 -9.78 -0.94 22.54
N ALA A 54 -9.29 -2.07 22.01
CA ALA A 54 -8.08 -2.72 22.49
C ALA A 54 -6.80 -1.98 22.07
N VAL A 55 -6.89 -1.01 21.17
CA VAL A 55 -5.78 -0.22 20.66
C VAL A 55 -5.93 1.24 21.11
N ARG A 56 -4.94 1.72 21.85
CA ARG A 56 -4.87 3.10 22.34
C ARG A 56 -4.01 3.94 21.40
N ARG A 57 -4.52 5.11 21.03
CA ARG A 57 -3.81 6.11 20.23
C ARG A 57 -3.33 7.26 21.10
N PHE A 58 -2.07 7.64 20.93
CA PHE A 58 -1.44 8.78 21.58
C PHE A 58 -0.84 9.73 20.55
N ILE A 59 -0.90 11.03 20.82
CA ILE A 59 0.03 11.98 20.21
C ILE A 59 1.32 11.88 21.00
N ALA A 60 2.47 11.82 20.33
CA ALA A 60 3.75 11.70 20.98
C ALA A 60 4.77 12.69 20.40
N GLY A 61 5.63 13.22 21.27
CA GLY A 61 6.83 13.95 20.86
C GLY A 61 8.04 13.03 20.85
N LYS A 62 9.07 13.35 20.08
CA LYS A 62 10.35 12.65 20.17
C LYS A 62 11.06 12.97 21.51
N HIS A 63 11.75 12.00 22.09
CA HIS A 63 12.72 12.25 23.14
C HIS A 63 14.01 12.86 22.54
N GLU A 64 14.57 13.89 23.19
CA GLU A 64 15.68 14.68 22.62
C GLU A 64 16.97 13.88 22.39
N HIS A 65 17.23 12.90 23.25
CA HIS A 65 18.50 12.18 23.31
C HIS A 65 18.40 10.66 23.26
N LEU A 66 17.18 10.11 23.20
CA LEU A 66 16.96 8.67 23.27
C LEU A 66 16.03 8.24 22.14
N PRO A 67 16.12 6.97 21.68
CA PRO A 67 15.18 6.35 20.75
C PRO A 67 13.80 6.11 21.39
N GLN A 68 13.20 7.13 21.96
CA GLN A 68 11.95 7.07 22.72
C GLN A 68 10.96 8.13 22.24
N LEU A 69 9.68 7.84 22.48
CA LEU A 69 8.55 8.72 22.26
C LEU A 69 8.00 9.16 23.62
N ASN A 70 7.74 10.45 23.78
CA ASN A 70 7.08 11.04 24.94
C ASN A 70 5.59 11.16 24.64
N LEU A 71 4.77 10.30 25.24
CA LEU A 71 3.32 10.30 25.07
C LEU A 71 2.70 11.55 25.68
N LEU A 72 1.82 12.23 24.95
CA LEU A 72 1.12 13.42 25.45
C LEU A 72 -0.29 13.07 25.93
N PRO A 73 -0.80 13.73 26.99
CA PRO A 73 -0.18 14.85 27.72
C PRO A 73 0.78 14.44 28.85
N ASP A 74 0.78 13.17 29.25
CA ASP A 74 1.41 12.70 30.50
C ASP A 74 2.95 12.67 30.48
N ARG A 75 3.55 12.85 29.29
CA ARG A 75 4.99 12.81 29.00
C ARG A 75 5.65 11.50 29.41
N GLN A 76 4.90 10.40 29.44
CA GLN A 76 5.47 9.08 29.64
C GLN A 76 6.40 8.74 28.47
N SER A 77 7.67 8.44 28.76
CA SER A 77 8.62 8.00 27.75
C SER A 77 8.47 6.51 27.48
N VAL A 78 8.24 6.15 26.22
CA VAL A 78 8.14 4.77 25.74
C VAL A 78 9.14 4.52 24.63
N ALA A 79 9.71 3.33 24.61
CA ALA A 79 10.56 2.90 23.50
C ALA A 79 9.68 2.16 22.48
N PRO A 80 9.37 2.76 21.31
CA PRO A 80 8.59 2.07 20.28
C PRO A 80 9.36 0.85 19.77
N GLN A 81 8.63 -0.18 19.35
CA GLN A 81 9.16 -1.46 18.86
C GLN A 81 10.01 -2.22 19.92
N LEU A 82 10.12 -1.69 21.15
CA LEU A 82 10.76 -2.31 22.29
C LEU A 82 9.71 -2.92 23.23
N LYS A 83 10.09 -4.02 23.88
CA LYS A 83 9.24 -4.78 24.79
C LYS A 83 9.06 -4.01 26.09
N TRP A 84 7.82 -3.82 26.55
CA TRP A 84 7.56 -3.38 27.92
C TRP A 84 7.08 -4.57 28.75
N PRO A 85 7.77 -4.95 29.84
CA PRO A 85 7.22 -5.94 30.76
C PRO A 85 5.94 -5.38 31.41
N PRO A 86 5.00 -6.24 31.83
CA PRO A 86 3.83 -5.78 32.58
C PRO A 86 4.27 -5.02 33.84
N ASP A 87 3.54 -3.97 34.19
CA ASP A 87 3.78 -3.21 35.42
C ASP A 87 3.75 -4.17 36.61
N GLN A 88 4.88 -4.27 37.32
CA GLN A 88 5.10 -5.23 38.42
C GLN A 88 4.25 -4.95 39.67
N SER A 89 3.29 -4.03 39.61
CA SER A 89 2.54 -3.58 40.79
C SER A 89 1.41 -4.54 41.23
N ASP A 90 0.95 -5.45 40.36
CA ASP A 90 -0.10 -6.41 40.71
C ASP A 90 0.33 -7.87 40.48
N ALA A 91 0.89 -8.49 41.53
CA ALA A 91 1.28 -9.90 41.56
C ALA A 91 0.11 -10.90 41.48
N SER A 92 -1.12 -10.46 41.16
CA SER A 92 -2.33 -11.29 41.09
C SER A 92 -3.04 -11.29 39.74
N ALA A 93 -2.52 -10.61 38.71
CA ALA A 93 -3.16 -10.63 37.39
C ALA A 93 -2.70 -11.85 36.57
N GLN A 94 -3.63 -12.78 36.38
CA GLN A 94 -3.60 -13.77 35.30
C GLN A 94 -3.18 -13.07 33.99
N LEU A 95 -2.24 -13.66 33.23
CA LEU A 95 -1.94 -13.26 31.85
C LEU A 95 -1.85 -11.73 31.64
N ALA A 96 -1.00 -11.02 32.38
CA ALA A 96 -0.74 -9.62 32.08
C ALA A 96 -0.32 -9.51 30.61
N THR A 97 -1.22 -8.97 29.77
CA THR A 97 -1.03 -8.88 28.32
C THR A 97 0.14 -7.95 28.09
N TRP A 98 1.23 -8.49 27.57
CA TRP A 98 2.38 -7.68 27.15
C TRP A 98 1.87 -6.57 26.25
N GLN A 99 2.40 -5.36 26.42
CA GLN A 99 2.06 -4.23 25.56
C GLN A 99 3.24 -3.93 24.66
N LEU A 100 2.92 -3.56 23.42
CA LEU A 100 3.86 -2.98 22.48
C LEU A 100 3.47 -1.53 22.24
N TYR A 101 4.45 -0.73 21.86
CA TYR A 101 4.24 0.62 21.33
C TYR A 101 4.79 0.65 19.91
N VAL A 102 4.06 1.21 18.95
CA VAL A 102 4.57 1.45 17.59
C VAL A 102 4.43 2.93 17.25
N GLY A 103 5.45 3.48 16.59
CA GLY A 103 5.44 4.85 16.12
C GLY A 103 5.08 4.92 14.64
N ILE A 104 4.22 5.86 14.27
CA ILE A 104 3.84 6.14 12.88
C ILE A 104 3.78 7.64 12.61
N HIS A 105 4.11 8.06 11.39
CA HIS A 105 3.91 9.45 10.98
C HIS A 105 2.41 9.78 10.95
N PRO A 106 2.00 11.01 11.35
CA PRO A 106 0.61 11.45 11.23
C PRO A 106 0.05 11.28 9.80
N ALA A 107 0.84 11.60 8.78
CA ALA A 107 0.46 11.39 7.38
C ALA A 107 0.23 9.90 7.04
N CYS A 108 0.99 8.98 7.64
CA CYS A 108 0.78 7.54 7.44
C CYS A 108 -0.50 7.05 8.12
N GLU A 109 -0.84 7.59 9.30
CA GLU A 109 -2.11 7.29 9.97
C GLU A 109 -3.31 7.80 9.16
N GLU A 110 -3.24 9.02 8.63
CA GLU A 110 -4.31 9.58 7.81
C GLU A 110 -4.51 8.75 6.54
N LEU A 111 -3.43 8.35 5.87
CA LEU A 111 -3.51 7.44 4.72
C LEU A 111 -4.07 6.07 5.12
N ALA A 112 -3.68 5.51 6.26
CA ALA A 112 -4.22 4.24 6.74
C ALA A 112 -5.74 4.33 6.94
N SER A 113 -6.22 5.42 7.56
CA SER A 113 -7.65 5.66 7.76
C SER A 113 -8.39 5.70 6.42
N ARG A 114 -7.88 6.47 5.45
CA ARG A 114 -8.45 6.56 4.10
C ARG A 114 -8.45 5.21 3.38
N VAL A 115 -7.36 4.44 3.47
CA VAL A 115 -7.26 3.11 2.85
C VAL A 115 -8.31 2.16 3.41
N MET A 116 -8.46 2.11 4.74
CA MET A 116 -9.45 1.26 5.42
C MET A 116 -10.88 1.59 4.96
N GLU A 117 -11.18 2.89 4.80
CA GLU A 117 -12.50 3.39 4.40
C GLU A 117 -12.81 3.24 2.90
N THR A 118 -11.82 3.46 2.02
CA THR A 118 -12.09 3.72 0.59
C THR A 118 -11.48 2.70 -0.36
N SER A 119 -10.41 2.00 0.00
CA SER A 119 -9.79 1.03 -0.90
C SER A 119 -10.58 -0.29 -0.90
N ILE A 120 -10.97 -0.75 -2.08
CA ILE A 120 -11.55 -2.09 -2.26
C ILE A 120 -10.49 -3.20 -2.14
N ASN A 121 -9.22 -2.87 -2.43
CA ASN A 121 -8.10 -3.81 -2.38
C ASN A 121 -7.57 -4.03 -0.95
N ALA A 122 -7.82 -3.08 -0.05
CA ALA A 122 -7.35 -3.16 1.33
C ALA A 122 -7.98 -4.32 2.10
N ARG A 123 -7.13 -4.98 2.89
CA ARG A 123 -7.52 -6.09 3.75
C ARG A 123 -7.58 -5.70 5.23
N ILE A 124 -6.92 -4.61 5.59
CA ILE A 124 -7.12 -3.93 6.87
C ILE A 124 -8.38 -3.05 6.76
N ARG A 125 -9.30 -3.16 7.73
CA ARG A 125 -10.57 -2.43 7.77
C ARG A 125 -10.84 -1.71 9.09
N SER A 126 -10.01 -1.95 10.10
CA SER A 126 -10.16 -1.37 11.44
C SER A 126 -8.80 -1.00 12.05
N LEU A 127 -8.81 -0.22 13.13
CA LEU A 127 -7.61 0.07 13.90
C LEU A 127 -7.03 -1.21 14.52
N GLY A 128 -7.89 -2.15 14.92
CA GLY A 128 -7.52 -3.49 15.34
C GLY A 128 -6.75 -4.26 14.27
N ASP A 129 -7.23 -4.27 13.02
CA ASP A 129 -6.54 -4.91 11.89
C ASP A 129 -5.16 -4.31 11.65
N LEU A 130 -5.08 -2.97 11.64
CA LEU A 130 -3.82 -2.25 11.48
C LEU A 130 -2.85 -2.61 12.61
N TRP A 131 -3.32 -2.59 13.86
CA TRP A 131 -2.51 -2.98 15.01
C TRP A 131 -2.00 -4.41 14.88
N MET A 132 -2.88 -5.36 14.55
CA MET A 132 -2.52 -6.76 14.34
C MET A 132 -1.41 -6.89 13.30
N THR A 133 -1.49 -6.21 12.15
CA THR A 133 -0.42 -6.27 11.15
C THR A 133 0.89 -5.66 11.67
N LEU A 134 0.85 -4.45 12.25
CA LEU A 134 2.06 -3.75 12.69
C LEU A 134 2.75 -4.49 13.85
N GLU A 135 1.99 -4.99 14.81
CA GLU A 135 2.52 -5.73 15.94
C GLU A 135 3.15 -7.06 15.49
N ARG A 136 2.52 -7.79 14.56
CA ARG A 136 3.07 -9.05 14.02
C ARG A 136 4.37 -8.82 13.28
N ARG A 137 4.47 -7.72 12.51
CA ARG A 137 5.70 -7.26 11.85
C ARG A 137 6.82 -6.97 12.85
N CYS A 138 6.48 -6.35 13.98
CA CYS A 138 7.44 -6.12 15.05
C CYS A 138 7.80 -7.41 15.84
N ALA A 139 6.85 -8.33 16.03
CA ALA A 139 7.07 -9.56 16.78
C ALA A 139 8.04 -10.53 16.07
N ARG A 140 8.04 -10.55 14.73
CA ARG A 140 8.96 -11.37 13.92
C ARG A 140 10.31 -10.67 13.77
N ARG A 141 11.11 -10.66 14.84
CA ARG A 141 12.51 -10.23 14.78
C ARG A 141 13.33 -11.25 14.00
N ASP A 142 14.22 -10.80 13.13
CA ASP A 142 15.24 -11.66 12.50
C ASP A 142 16.13 -12.24 13.61
N PRO A 143 16.14 -13.57 13.81
CA PRO A 143 16.98 -14.21 14.83
C PRO A 143 18.48 -14.16 14.48
N GLU A 144 18.87 -13.93 13.23
CA GLU A 144 20.29 -13.93 12.82
C GLU A 144 20.98 -12.57 13.02
N ARG A 145 20.20 -11.47 13.12
CA ARG A 145 20.72 -10.13 13.43
C ARG A 145 20.61 -9.85 14.93
N GLU A 146 21.38 -10.62 15.70
CA GLU A 146 21.51 -10.46 17.15
C GLU A 146 22.25 -9.17 17.53
N SER A 147 21.49 -8.12 17.80
CA SER A 147 21.78 -7.27 18.95
C SER A 147 20.47 -6.76 19.54
N PRO A 148 20.21 -6.97 20.85
CA PRO A 148 18.98 -6.54 21.51
C PRO A 148 18.84 -5.02 21.60
N SER A 149 19.89 -4.29 21.25
CA SER A 149 19.94 -2.85 21.28
C SER A 149 19.46 -2.26 19.94
N TYR A 150 18.47 -1.37 20.04
CA TYR A 150 18.05 -0.39 19.03
C TYR A 150 16.90 -0.79 18.09
N ASN A 151 16.11 0.23 17.75
CA ASN A 151 14.96 0.20 16.87
C ASN A 151 15.28 -0.54 15.57
N PHE A 152 14.34 -1.33 15.07
CA PHE A 152 14.53 -2.14 13.87
C PHE A 152 13.45 -1.83 12.84
N LEU A 153 13.84 -1.84 11.57
CA LEU A 153 12.89 -1.78 10.47
C LEU A 153 12.15 -3.12 10.38
N PRO A 154 10.83 -3.18 10.59
CA PRO A 154 10.08 -4.43 10.45
C PRO A 154 10.13 -4.90 8.99
N TYR A 155 10.37 -6.18 8.75
CA TYR A 155 10.36 -6.70 7.38
C TYR A 155 8.92 -6.84 6.85
N ILE A 156 8.74 -6.60 5.55
CA ILE A 156 7.46 -6.77 4.86
C ILE A 156 7.50 -8.07 4.04
N PRO A 157 6.44 -8.89 4.06
CA PRO A 157 6.35 -10.09 3.22
C PRO A 157 6.47 -9.74 1.72
N THR A 158 7.22 -10.55 0.97
CA THR A 158 7.49 -10.33 -0.47
C THR A 158 7.03 -11.48 -1.36
N SER A 159 6.42 -12.51 -0.78
CA SER A 159 6.10 -13.73 -1.50
C SER A 159 4.93 -13.56 -2.44
N GLN A 160 5.16 -13.97 -3.68
CA GLN A 160 4.08 -14.18 -4.63
C GLN A 160 3.30 -15.46 -4.25
N PRO A 161 2.02 -15.56 -4.64
CA PRO A 161 1.26 -16.80 -4.49
C PRO A 161 2.05 -18.01 -5.00
N GLY A 162 2.12 -19.08 -4.21
CA GLY A 162 2.84 -20.31 -4.55
C GLY A 162 4.36 -20.29 -4.34
N LYS A 163 4.96 -19.16 -3.92
CA LYS A 163 6.37 -19.10 -3.52
C LYS A 163 6.52 -19.20 -2.00
N ALA A 164 7.69 -19.67 -1.56
CA ALA A 164 8.04 -19.70 -0.13
C ALA A 164 7.95 -18.30 0.49
N LEU A 165 7.52 -18.23 1.77
CA LEU A 165 7.47 -16.97 2.50
C LEU A 165 8.87 -16.34 2.63
N SER A 166 9.04 -15.14 2.09
CA SER A 166 10.23 -14.30 2.19
C SER A 166 9.83 -12.92 2.70
N PHE A 167 10.74 -12.30 3.46
CA PHE A 167 10.52 -11.02 4.10
C PHE A 167 11.70 -10.12 3.74
N THR A 168 11.43 -8.92 3.23
CA THR A 168 12.49 -7.97 2.85
C THR A 168 12.11 -6.54 3.20
N THR A 169 13.09 -5.65 3.14
CA THR A 169 12.91 -4.20 3.31
C THR A 169 12.64 -3.50 1.98
N ASP A 170 12.66 -4.22 0.85
CA ASP A 170 12.50 -3.60 -0.48
C ASP A 170 11.06 -3.15 -0.75
N ARG A 171 10.10 -3.69 0.01
CA ARG A 171 8.69 -3.29 -0.06
C ARG A 171 8.40 -1.99 0.71
N TYR A 172 9.41 -1.36 1.30
CA TYR A 172 9.32 0.07 1.62
C TYR A 172 9.58 0.95 0.39
N PHE A 173 9.97 0.36 -0.75
CA PHE A 173 10.19 1.03 -2.03
C PHE A 173 11.12 2.24 -1.95
N VAL A 174 12.04 2.22 -0.99
CA VAL A 174 13.09 3.22 -0.80
C VAL A 174 14.42 2.52 -0.52
N PRO A 175 15.56 3.14 -0.86
CA PRO A 175 16.86 2.56 -0.58
C PRO A 175 17.03 2.34 0.91
N PHE A 176 17.56 1.17 1.27
CA PHE A 176 17.89 0.88 2.67
C PHE A 176 18.75 1.97 3.34
N PRO A 177 19.75 2.59 2.66
CA PRO A 177 20.48 3.73 3.22
C PRO A 177 19.59 4.89 3.67
N CYS A 178 18.51 5.21 2.95
CA CYS A 178 17.57 6.27 3.32
C CYS A 178 16.77 5.97 4.60
N ILE A 179 16.72 4.69 5.00
CA ILE A 179 16.04 4.25 6.22
C ILE A 179 17.00 4.28 7.42
N VAL A 180 18.28 3.94 7.22
CA VAL A 180 19.23 3.70 8.32
C VAL A 180 20.36 4.74 8.44
N ARG A 181 20.47 5.71 7.53
CA ARG A 181 21.53 6.74 7.53
C ARG A 181 20.96 8.16 7.67
N PHE A 182 21.79 9.06 8.22
CA PHE A 182 21.52 10.50 8.31
C PHE A 182 22.19 11.25 7.15
N GLY A 183 21.55 12.34 6.71
CA GLY A 183 22.08 13.31 5.76
C GLY A 183 21.03 13.81 4.77
N ASP A 184 21.08 15.09 4.42
CA ASP A 184 20.34 15.70 3.32
C ASP A 184 20.73 15.12 1.95
N GLU A 185 21.92 14.50 1.86
CA GLU A 185 22.40 13.73 0.72
C GLU A 185 21.43 12.61 0.25
N TRP A 186 20.53 12.17 1.12
CA TRP A 186 19.51 11.14 0.86
C TRP A 186 18.07 11.69 0.83
N GLU A 187 17.89 12.99 0.60
CA GLU A 187 16.57 13.56 0.33
C GLU A 187 16.01 13.09 -1.02
N GLY A 188 14.73 12.74 -1.03
CA GLY A 188 14.04 12.23 -2.20
C GLY A 188 12.53 12.39 -2.09
N TRP A 189 11.80 11.86 -3.08
CA TRP A 189 10.34 11.97 -3.12
C TRP A 189 9.67 11.35 -1.87
N TRP A 190 10.30 10.36 -1.23
CA TRP A 190 9.81 9.73 0.01
C TRP A 190 9.72 10.64 1.24
N ALA A 191 10.39 11.80 1.22
CA ALA A 191 10.32 12.81 2.29
C ALA A 191 9.22 13.85 2.05
N HIS A 192 8.60 13.88 0.85
CA HIS A 192 7.60 14.88 0.51
C HIS A 192 6.23 14.55 1.10
N ASN A 193 5.42 15.56 1.42
CA ASN A 193 4.11 15.37 2.02
C ASN A 193 3.17 14.56 1.09
N PRO A 194 2.68 13.38 1.52
CA PRO A 194 1.75 12.58 0.73
C PRO A 194 0.28 12.98 0.96
N ILE A 195 -0.01 13.87 1.92
CA ILE A 195 -1.37 14.37 2.18
C ILE A 195 -1.62 15.63 1.37
N ASN A 196 -0.84 16.70 1.62
CA ASN A 196 -0.98 17.96 0.88
C ASN A 196 0.06 18.01 -0.23
N ILE A 197 -0.37 17.80 -1.47
CA ILE A 197 0.52 17.76 -2.65
C ILE A 197 0.26 19.00 -3.52
N PRO A 198 1.15 20.00 -3.49
CA PRO A 198 1.03 21.17 -4.35
C PRO A 198 1.01 20.78 -5.84
N ASP A 199 0.18 21.47 -6.62
CA ASP A 199 0.06 21.32 -8.07
C ASP A 199 -0.30 19.91 -8.57
N LEU A 200 -0.83 19.04 -7.70
CA LEU A 200 -1.17 17.65 -8.04
C LEU A 200 -2.05 17.56 -9.29
N THR A 201 -3.19 18.25 -9.28
CA THR A 201 -4.15 18.21 -10.39
C THR A 201 -3.53 18.74 -11.67
N THR A 202 -2.89 19.92 -11.60
CA THR A 202 -2.24 20.59 -12.74
C THR A 202 -1.21 19.69 -13.42
N GLN A 203 -0.33 19.07 -12.63
CA GLN A 203 0.69 18.18 -13.17
C GLN A 203 0.11 16.87 -13.70
N LEU A 204 -0.85 16.25 -13.01
CA LEU A 204 -1.50 15.05 -13.53
C LEU A 204 -2.14 15.30 -14.89
N ILE A 205 -2.97 16.33 -15.01
CA ILE A 205 -3.64 16.62 -16.27
C ILE A 205 -2.67 17.08 -17.36
N TYR A 206 -1.47 17.59 -17.02
CA TYR A 206 -0.42 17.92 -18.00
C TYR A 206 0.04 16.67 -18.79
N ASN A 207 -0.05 15.48 -18.20
CA ASN A 207 0.28 14.22 -18.86
C ASN A 207 -0.81 13.70 -19.80
N LEU A 208 -2.00 14.32 -19.85
CA LEU A 208 -3.05 13.93 -20.79
C LEU A 208 -2.61 14.24 -22.22
N GLU A 209 -2.52 13.19 -23.03
CA GLU A 209 -2.26 13.29 -24.47
C GLU A 209 -3.52 12.99 -25.30
N PRO A 210 -3.68 13.62 -26.46
CA PRO A 210 -4.72 13.24 -27.40
C PRO A 210 -4.39 11.90 -28.07
N ILE A 211 -5.42 11.12 -28.41
CA ILE A 211 -5.33 9.92 -29.24
C ILE A 211 -6.33 10.02 -30.40
N SER A 212 -5.94 9.50 -31.57
CA SER A 212 -6.81 9.41 -32.73
C SER A 212 -7.86 8.32 -32.56
N ARG A 213 -9.14 8.66 -32.76
CA ARG A 213 -10.27 7.71 -32.72
C ARG A 213 -10.12 6.56 -33.74
N ALA A 214 -9.41 6.80 -34.83
CA ALA A 214 -9.13 5.79 -35.85
C ALA A 214 -8.16 4.71 -35.33
N THR A 215 -7.14 5.11 -34.55
CA THR A 215 -6.15 4.19 -33.97
C THR A 215 -6.79 3.26 -32.94
N THR A 216 -7.74 3.76 -32.16
CA THR A 216 -8.54 2.99 -31.18
C THR A 216 -9.36 1.88 -31.84
N THR A 217 -9.77 2.06 -33.10
CA THR A 217 -10.73 1.17 -33.80
C THR A 217 -10.05 0.15 -34.74
N MET A 218 -8.86 0.45 -35.27
CA MET A 218 -8.25 -0.31 -36.38
C MET A 218 -7.58 -1.64 -36.04
N LEU A 219 -7.41 -2.00 -34.76
CA LEU A 219 -6.63 -3.19 -34.35
C LEU A 219 -7.44 -4.32 -33.70
N LEU A 220 -8.78 -4.22 -33.69
CA LEU A 220 -9.62 -5.09 -32.86
C LEU A 220 -10.26 -6.21 -33.69
N SER A 221 -10.20 -7.44 -33.18
CA SER A 221 -10.93 -8.57 -33.75
C SER A 221 -12.44 -8.34 -33.68
N ASN A 222 -13.21 -9.03 -34.54
CA ASN A 222 -14.67 -8.96 -34.53
C ASN A 222 -15.28 -9.26 -33.14
N SER A 223 -14.68 -10.19 -32.41
CA SER A 223 -15.09 -10.52 -31.03
C SER A 223 -14.91 -9.35 -30.05
N THR A 224 -13.83 -8.58 -30.19
CA THR A 224 -13.56 -7.43 -29.33
C THR A 224 -14.49 -6.27 -29.68
N GLN A 225 -14.78 -6.04 -30.96
CA GLN A 225 -15.78 -5.06 -31.38
C GLN A 225 -17.18 -5.39 -30.86
N GLU A 226 -17.56 -6.67 -30.90
CA GLU A 226 -18.83 -7.14 -30.33
C GLU A 226 -18.90 -6.91 -28.81
N PHE A 227 -17.81 -7.23 -28.09
CA PHE A 227 -17.71 -6.97 -26.66
C PHE A 227 -17.86 -5.47 -26.35
N MET A 228 -17.17 -4.60 -27.08
CA MET A 228 -17.29 -3.14 -26.92
C MET A 228 -18.71 -2.66 -27.14
N GLY A 229 -19.39 -3.16 -28.18
CA GLY A 229 -20.78 -2.85 -28.46
C GLY A 229 -21.70 -3.25 -27.30
N ARG A 230 -21.48 -4.43 -26.71
CA ARG A 230 -22.24 -4.90 -25.55
C ARG A 230 -21.94 -4.10 -24.28
N LEU A 231 -20.68 -3.77 -24.04
CA LEU A 231 -20.27 -2.96 -22.88
C LEU A 231 -20.85 -1.55 -22.95
N ALA A 232 -20.84 -0.93 -24.15
CA ALA A 232 -21.43 0.39 -24.37
C ALA A 232 -22.97 0.38 -24.30
N ALA A 233 -23.61 -0.77 -24.53
CA ALA A 233 -25.06 -0.92 -24.41
C ALA A 233 -25.54 -1.18 -22.97
N LEU A 234 -24.63 -1.33 -21.99
CA LEU A 234 -25.03 -1.51 -20.60
C LEU A 234 -25.68 -0.24 -20.03
N PRO A 235 -26.73 -0.39 -19.20
CA PRO A 235 -27.28 0.72 -18.43
C PRO A 235 -26.20 1.41 -17.57
N PRO A 236 -26.24 2.75 -17.42
CA PRO A 236 -25.27 3.49 -16.60
C PRO A 236 -25.15 2.95 -15.17
N GLU A 237 -26.24 2.47 -14.58
CA GLU A 237 -26.28 1.91 -13.24
C GLU A 237 -25.40 0.65 -13.12
N ILE A 238 -25.41 -0.20 -14.16
CA ILE A 238 -24.59 -1.41 -14.20
C ILE A 238 -23.13 -1.03 -14.42
N LEU A 239 -22.84 -0.11 -15.33
CA LEU A 239 -21.48 0.36 -15.57
C LEU A 239 -20.87 0.98 -14.31
N ASN A 240 -21.61 1.82 -13.61
CA ASN A 240 -21.18 2.44 -12.35
C ASN A 240 -20.84 1.40 -11.29
N ASN A 241 -21.60 0.31 -11.21
CA ASN A 241 -21.33 -0.79 -10.28
C ASN A 241 -20.10 -1.63 -10.68
N LEU A 242 -19.68 -1.61 -11.95
CA LEU A 242 -18.50 -2.32 -12.44
C LEU A 242 -17.20 -1.53 -12.26
N VAL A 243 -17.25 -0.20 -12.23
CA VAL A 243 -16.06 0.66 -12.15
C VAL A 243 -15.08 0.28 -11.03
N PRO A 244 -15.52 0.03 -9.78
CA PRO A 244 -14.61 -0.37 -8.71
C PRO A 244 -13.85 -1.66 -9.01
N TRP A 245 -14.45 -2.58 -9.76
CA TRP A 245 -13.86 -3.89 -10.08
C TRP A 245 -12.73 -3.78 -11.11
N PHE A 246 -12.74 -2.75 -11.96
CA PHE A 246 -11.65 -2.51 -12.90
C PHE A 246 -10.37 -2.02 -12.22
N GLN A 247 -10.44 -1.61 -10.96
CA GLN A 247 -9.31 -1.18 -10.15
C GLN A 247 -8.71 -2.32 -9.30
N ILE A 248 -9.27 -3.53 -9.39
CA ILE A 248 -8.81 -4.69 -8.61
C ILE A 248 -7.63 -5.36 -9.32
N GLY A 249 -6.55 -5.55 -8.58
CA GLY A 249 -5.36 -6.27 -9.03
C GLY A 249 -4.37 -5.41 -9.81
N THR A 250 -3.39 -6.06 -10.44
CA THR A 250 -2.33 -5.39 -11.19
C THR A 250 -2.77 -5.10 -12.62
N MET A 251 -2.79 -3.82 -13.00
CA MET A 251 -3.07 -3.40 -14.36
C MET A 251 -1.79 -3.35 -15.21
N SER A 252 -1.87 -3.82 -16.46
CA SER A 252 -0.79 -3.59 -17.44
C SER A 252 -0.67 -2.09 -17.74
N LEU A 253 0.56 -1.63 -18.00
CA LEU A 253 0.82 -0.27 -18.51
C LEU A 253 0.42 -0.14 -19.99
N ASP A 254 0.39 -1.25 -20.73
CA ASP A 254 0.00 -1.25 -22.14
C ASP A 254 -1.49 -0.96 -22.29
N CYS A 255 -1.80 0.04 -23.12
CA CYS A 255 -3.17 0.37 -23.47
C CYS A 255 -3.71 -0.66 -24.47
N ASN A 256 -4.90 -1.18 -24.20
CA ASN A 256 -5.58 -2.13 -25.09
C ASN A 256 -6.79 -1.52 -25.79
N TYR A 257 -7.24 -0.33 -25.34
CA TYR A 257 -8.31 0.45 -25.96
C TYR A 257 -9.64 -0.30 -26.08
N ILE A 258 -9.84 -1.33 -25.25
CA ILE A 258 -11.06 -2.13 -25.24
C ILE A 258 -12.18 -1.38 -24.53
N MET A 259 -11.87 -0.63 -23.46
CA MET A 259 -12.87 0.18 -22.76
C MET A 259 -12.93 1.60 -23.33
N PRO A 260 -14.12 2.20 -23.46
CA PRO A 260 -14.25 3.59 -23.91
C PRO A 260 -13.47 4.56 -23.01
N GLN A 261 -12.92 5.63 -23.58
CA GLN A 261 -12.18 6.65 -22.82
C GLN A 261 -13.06 7.35 -21.76
N SER A 262 -14.37 7.45 -21.98
CA SER A 262 -15.32 7.94 -20.98
C SER A 262 -15.37 7.07 -19.73
N LEU A 263 -15.26 5.74 -19.87
CA LEU A 263 -15.22 4.81 -18.75
C LEU A 263 -13.87 4.89 -18.02
N TRP A 264 -12.76 5.02 -18.75
CA TRP A 264 -11.45 5.28 -18.14
C TRP A 264 -11.41 6.61 -17.39
N LYS A 265 -12.01 7.66 -17.93
CA LYS A 265 -12.19 8.95 -17.23
C LYS A 265 -12.93 8.75 -15.93
N GLN A 266 -14.01 7.96 -15.94
CA GLN A 266 -14.76 7.65 -14.74
C GLN A 266 -13.93 6.86 -13.72
N ILE A 267 -13.16 5.86 -14.15
CA ILE A 267 -12.23 5.12 -13.29
C ILE A 267 -11.23 6.09 -12.66
N PHE A 268 -10.64 6.99 -13.44
CA PHE A 268 -9.65 7.98 -12.98
C PHE A 268 -10.17 8.83 -11.80
N PHE A 269 -11.39 9.36 -11.91
CA PHE A 269 -11.99 10.16 -10.83
C PHE A 269 -12.41 9.33 -9.61
N GLN A 270 -12.48 8.01 -9.74
CA GLN A 270 -12.80 7.10 -8.64
C GLN A 270 -11.56 6.46 -8.02
N ILE A 271 -10.34 6.87 -8.42
CA ILE A 271 -9.12 6.36 -7.81
C ILE A 271 -9.05 6.88 -6.36
N PRO A 272 -9.06 5.99 -5.35
CA PRO A 272 -9.21 6.41 -3.95
C PRO A 272 -8.11 7.35 -3.45
N PHE A 273 -6.87 7.17 -3.91
CA PHE A 273 -5.73 8.02 -3.51
C PHE A 273 -5.62 9.34 -4.29
N LEU A 274 -6.61 9.67 -5.12
CA LEU A 274 -6.76 10.95 -5.83
C LEU A 274 -7.93 11.79 -5.25
N TRP A 275 -8.19 11.68 -3.94
CA TRP A 275 -9.34 12.31 -3.29
C TRP A 275 -9.36 13.84 -3.35
N ASP A 276 -8.23 14.49 -3.60
CA ASP A 276 -8.03 15.94 -3.60
C ASP A 276 -7.82 16.52 -5.02
N LEU A 277 -8.29 15.80 -6.05
CA LEU A 277 -8.33 16.35 -7.40
C LEU A 277 -9.27 17.55 -7.51
N ASP A 278 -8.78 18.61 -8.13
CA ASP A 278 -9.58 19.77 -8.51
C ASP A 278 -10.37 19.43 -9.78
N THR A 279 -11.58 18.91 -9.59
CA THR A 279 -12.46 18.51 -10.70
C THR A 279 -12.78 19.66 -11.66
N GLU A 280 -12.82 20.91 -11.19
CA GLU A 280 -13.07 22.07 -12.04
C GLU A 280 -11.90 22.31 -12.99
N GLN A 281 -10.65 22.22 -12.49
CA GLN A 281 -9.47 22.33 -13.34
C GLN A 281 -9.39 21.22 -14.40
N VAL A 282 -9.73 19.98 -14.03
CA VAL A 282 -9.77 18.86 -14.99
C VAL A 282 -10.83 19.11 -16.06
N LEU A 283 -12.03 19.57 -15.66
CA LEU A 283 -13.11 19.90 -16.60
C LEU A 283 -12.72 21.06 -17.51
N ASN A 284 -12.17 22.16 -16.98
CA ASN A 284 -11.74 23.31 -17.75
C ASN A 284 -10.71 22.94 -18.83
N LYS A 285 -9.77 22.03 -18.54
CA LYS A 285 -8.84 21.52 -19.55
C LYS A 285 -9.51 20.62 -20.59
N THR A 286 -10.48 19.82 -20.18
CA THR A 286 -11.05 18.73 -21.00
C THR A 286 -12.34 19.12 -21.73
N CYS A 287 -12.90 20.30 -21.46
CA CYS A 287 -14.10 20.84 -22.13
C CYS A 287 -13.87 21.16 -23.62
N SER A 288 -12.63 21.40 -24.03
CA SER A 288 -12.26 21.48 -25.44
C SER A 288 -11.72 20.12 -25.86
N GLU A 289 -12.54 19.28 -26.51
CA GLU A 289 -12.03 18.04 -27.12
C GLU A 289 -10.85 18.39 -28.05
N PRO A 290 -9.79 17.57 -28.09
CA PRO A 290 -8.57 17.89 -28.85
C PRO A 290 -8.86 18.10 -30.35
N SER A 291 -9.88 17.44 -30.89
CA SER A 291 -10.54 17.73 -32.19
C SER A 291 -11.74 16.77 -32.38
N GLU A 292 -12.55 16.91 -33.45
CA GLU A 292 -13.60 15.92 -33.78
C GLU A 292 -13.06 14.48 -34.00
N THR A 293 -11.77 14.39 -34.37
CA THR A 293 -11.08 13.14 -34.69
C THR A 293 -10.27 12.56 -33.53
N GLU A 294 -10.14 13.30 -32.43
CA GLU A 294 -9.31 12.94 -31.29
C GLU A 294 -10.14 12.87 -30.01
N GLU A 295 -9.62 12.14 -29.04
CA GLU A 295 -10.13 12.12 -27.68
C GLU A 295 -8.95 12.11 -26.70
N TRP A 296 -9.19 12.46 -25.44
CA TRP A 296 -8.15 12.38 -24.41
C TRP A 296 -7.87 10.93 -24.04
N ASN A 297 -6.58 10.55 -23.97
CA ASN A 297 -6.14 9.20 -23.62
C ASN A 297 -6.21 8.96 -22.10
N TRP A 298 -7.44 8.84 -21.58
CA TRP A 298 -7.73 8.52 -20.18
C TRP A 298 -7.23 7.14 -19.77
N GLU A 299 -7.20 6.17 -20.69
CA GLU A 299 -6.66 4.83 -20.41
C GLU A 299 -5.20 4.91 -19.97
N LYS A 300 -4.36 5.60 -20.75
CA LYS A 300 -2.93 5.70 -20.50
C LYS A 300 -2.64 6.33 -19.13
N ILE A 301 -3.20 7.51 -18.87
CA ILE A 301 -2.95 8.20 -17.59
C ILE A 301 -3.47 7.38 -16.40
N THR A 302 -4.62 6.72 -16.53
CA THR A 302 -5.19 5.90 -15.46
C THR A 302 -4.30 4.70 -15.15
N ARG A 303 -3.81 4.00 -16.18
CA ARG A 303 -2.87 2.88 -16.03
C ARG A 303 -1.55 3.32 -15.41
N GLN A 304 -1.00 4.46 -15.84
CA GLN A 304 0.24 5.01 -15.28
C GLN A 304 0.09 5.41 -13.80
N VAL A 305 -1.04 6.01 -13.43
CA VAL A 305 -1.38 6.37 -12.05
C VAL A 305 -1.56 5.13 -11.15
N LEU A 306 -2.28 4.12 -11.63
CA LEU A 306 -2.51 2.88 -10.89
C LEU A 306 -1.27 1.97 -10.86
N GLY A 307 -0.30 2.24 -11.74
CA GLY A 307 0.99 1.59 -11.83
C GLY A 307 1.59 1.35 -10.43
N PRO A 308 1.84 0.09 -10.05
CA PRO A 308 2.38 -0.23 -8.73
C PRO A 308 3.83 0.22 -8.61
N ALA A 309 4.18 0.66 -7.40
CA ALA A 309 5.56 0.78 -6.96
C ALA A 309 6.25 -0.57 -7.10
N GLN A 310 7.39 -0.57 -7.79
CA GLN A 310 8.21 -1.75 -7.98
C GLN A 310 9.42 -1.71 -7.05
N PRO A 311 9.78 -2.84 -6.42
CA PRO A 311 11.09 -2.96 -5.78
C PRO A 311 12.20 -2.73 -6.80
N SER A 312 13.29 -2.09 -6.37
CA SER A 312 14.50 -1.98 -7.18
C SER A 312 15.07 -3.36 -7.50
N ASP A 313 15.34 -3.67 -8.77
CA ASP A 313 16.16 -4.82 -9.12
C ASP A 313 17.57 -4.58 -8.56
N ARG A 314 17.94 -5.31 -7.51
CA ARG A 314 19.18 -5.12 -6.72
C ARG A 314 20.47 -5.45 -7.49
N ALA A 315 20.45 -5.49 -8.82
CA ALA A 315 21.61 -5.74 -9.66
C ALA A 315 22.51 -4.50 -9.67
N TYR A 316 23.40 -4.44 -8.68
CA TYR A 316 24.59 -3.60 -8.56
C TYR A 316 25.12 -3.01 -9.88
N GLU A 317 25.29 -1.67 -9.94
CA GLU A 317 26.46 -0.95 -10.46
C GLU A 317 26.32 0.59 -10.28
N ARG A 318 27.03 1.13 -9.29
CA ARG A 318 27.64 2.47 -9.25
C ARG A 318 26.74 3.72 -9.12
N ASP A 319 25.44 3.67 -9.40
CA ASP A 319 24.50 4.79 -9.15
C ASP A 319 23.30 4.36 -8.29
N GLU A 320 23.40 4.60 -6.98
CA GLU A 320 22.36 4.25 -5.99
C GLU A 320 21.01 4.94 -6.25
N LYS A 321 20.96 6.01 -7.07
CA LYS A 321 19.71 6.69 -7.44
C LYS A 321 19.04 6.11 -8.68
N SER A 322 19.77 5.40 -9.54
CA SER A 322 19.24 4.85 -10.80
C SER A 322 18.22 3.70 -10.64
N TYR A 323 18.14 3.12 -9.44
CA TYR A 323 17.25 2.00 -9.12
C TYR A 323 15.98 2.42 -8.39
N LEU A 324 15.79 3.73 -8.18
CA LEU A 324 14.63 4.26 -7.49
C LEU A 324 13.40 4.14 -8.37
N TRP A 325 12.39 3.40 -7.89
CA TRP A 325 11.09 3.52 -8.50
C TRP A 325 10.54 4.93 -8.28
N ASN A 326 10.09 5.56 -9.36
CA ASN A 326 9.29 6.77 -9.35
C ASN A 326 8.31 6.70 -10.53
N HIS A 327 7.35 7.62 -10.58
CA HIS A 327 6.38 7.65 -11.68
C HIS A 327 7.00 8.02 -13.05
N GLU A 328 8.22 8.58 -13.09
CA GLU A 328 8.92 8.82 -14.36
C GLU A 328 9.25 7.49 -15.06
N THR A 329 9.48 6.40 -14.31
CA THR A 329 9.71 5.05 -14.87
C THR A 329 8.54 4.51 -15.69
N VAL A 330 7.33 5.00 -15.42
CA VAL A 330 6.12 4.68 -16.19
C VAL A 330 5.70 5.81 -17.11
N GLY A 331 6.55 6.83 -17.29
CA GLY A 331 6.31 7.97 -18.18
C GLY A 331 5.25 8.96 -17.66
N LEU A 332 5.12 9.10 -16.32
CA LEU A 332 4.19 10.01 -15.68
C LEU A 332 4.94 11.07 -14.87
N HIS A 333 4.79 12.34 -15.24
CA HIS A 333 5.41 13.47 -14.55
C HIS A 333 4.49 14.05 -13.49
N VAL A 334 4.89 13.96 -12.22
CA VAL A 334 4.04 14.26 -11.06
C VAL A 334 4.86 14.85 -9.93
N PRO A 335 4.23 15.62 -9.01
CA PRO A 335 4.92 16.12 -7.85
C PRO A 335 5.44 14.96 -6.99
N PRO A 336 6.61 15.12 -6.35
CA PRO A 336 7.24 14.06 -5.54
C PRO A 336 6.34 13.51 -4.42
N GLY A 337 5.50 14.36 -3.81
CA GLY A 337 4.51 13.93 -2.80
C GLY A 337 3.53 12.88 -3.31
N PHE A 338 3.23 12.87 -4.61
CA PHE A 338 2.33 11.89 -5.22
C PHE A 338 2.96 10.49 -5.28
N THR A 339 4.24 10.42 -5.66
CA THR A 339 5.01 9.17 -5.59
C THR A 339 5.06 8.63 -4.16
N ASN A 340 5.21 9.52 -3.17
CA ASN A 340 5.18 9.11 -1.77
C ASN A 340 3.79 8.59 -1.33
N ARG A 341 2.72 9.30 -1.72
CA ARG A 341 1.34 8.90 -1.45
C ARG A 341 1.07 7.52 -2.03
N ARG A 342 1.35 7.31 -3.32
CA ARG A 342 1.13 6.03 -4.01
C ARG A 342 1.90 4.88 -3.35
N ARG A 343 3.15 5.11 -2.96
CA ARG A 343 3.98 4.16 -2.22
C ARG A 343 3.31 3.72 -0.92
N ILE A 344 2.99 4.67 -0.05
CA ILE A 344 2.43 4.37 1.28
C ILE A 344 1.07 3.70 1.12
N TRP A 345 0.25 4.17 0.18
CA TRP A 345 -1.03 3.55 -0.18
C TRP A 345 -0.86 2.08 -0.55
N GLN A 346 0.12 1.75 -1.40
CA GLN A 346 0.39 0.36 -1.77
C GLN A 346 0.78 -0.50 -0.58
N ILE A 347 1.66 0.00 0.29
CA ILE A 347 2.08 -0.73 1.49
C ILE A 347 0.86 -1.08 2.35
N LEU A 348 -0.07 -0.15 2.51
CA LEU A 348 -1.29 -0.31 3.29
C LEU A 348 -2.30 -1.26 2.63
N GLU A 349 -2.50 -1.19 1.30
CA GLU A 349 -3.38 -2.13 0.59
C GLU A 349 -2.87 -3.58 0.67
N GLU A 350 -1.56 -3.75 0.66
CA GLU A 350 -0.90 -5.05 0.74
C GLU A 350 -0.76 -5.58 2.18
N MET A 351 -1.09 -4.77 3.21
CA MET A 351 -1.16 -5.25 4.59
C MET A 351 -2.27 -6.29 4.75
N TRP A 352 -1.98 -7.34 5.50
CA TRP A 352 -2.96 -8.35 5.90
C TRP A 352 -2.86 -8.57 7.41
N PRO A 353 -3.99 -8.63 8.14
CA PRO A 353 -3.96 -9.07 9.54
C PRO A 353 -3.34 -10.46 9.58
N ASN A 354 -2.17 -10.59 10.22
CA ASN A 354 -1.38 -11.83 10.26
C ASN A 354 -0.54 -12.15 9.01
N ASP A 355 -0.11 -11.15 8.23
CA ASP A 355 0.77 -11.28 7.05
C ASP A 355 2.10 -12.03 7.28
N ILE A 356 2.45 -12.25 8.55
CA ILE A 356 3.66 -12.89 9.04
C ILE A 356 3.44 -14.37 9.41
N TRP A 357 2.22 -14.81 9.74
CA TRP A 357 1.97 -16.18 10.22
C TRP A 357 1.06 -16.95 9.28
N ILE A 358 1.68 -17.64 8.32
CA ILE A 358 1.05 -18.80 7.69
C ILE A 358 1.69 -20.02 8.38
N GLU A 359 0.99 -20.60 9.34
CA GLU A 359 1.29 -21.97 9.76
C GLU A 359 1.04 -22.87 8.55
N VAL A 360 2.12 -23.35 7.95
CA VAL A 360 2.06 -24.48 7.04
C VAL A 360 1.81 -25.71 7.92
N VAL A 361 0.55 -25.99 8.23
CA VAL A 361 0.18 -27.27 8.83
C VAL A 361 0.32 -28.31 7.73
N ALA A 362 1.49 -28.95 7.66
CA ALA A 362 1.69 -30.13 6.83
C ALA A 362 0.85 -31.27 7.43
N PHE A 363 -0.37 -31.46 6.93
CA PHE A 363 -1.07 -32.72 7.14
C PHE A 363 -0.29 -33.81 6.39
N GLY A 364 -0.05 -34.94 7.06
CA GLY A 364 0.87 -36.03 6.66
C GLY A 364 0.60 -36.76 5.35
N ASN A 365 -0.16 -36.18 4.42
CA ASN A 365 -0.46 -36.71 3.08
C ASN A 365 -0.02 -35.76 1.95
N GLY A 366 1.05 -34.99 2.14
CA GLY A 366 1.70 -34.24 1.05
C GLY A 366 0.86 -33.12 0.41
N THR A 367 -0.25 -32.72 1.04
CA THR A 367 -1.09 -31.59 0.58
C THR A 367 -0.79 -30.39 1.47
N ILE A 368 -0.18 -29.36 0.89
CA ILE A 368 0.03 -28.06 1.54
C ILE A 368 -1.29 -27.29 1.42
N MET A 369 -2.07 -27.21 2.50
CA MET A 369 -3.12 -26.19 2.61
C MET A 369 -2.58 -25.03 3.42
N CYS A 370 -2.48 -23.85 2.79
CA CYS A 370 -2.35 -22.59 3.50
C CYS A 370 -3.67 -22.29 4.21
N GLN A 371 -3.80 -22.64 5.49
CA GLN A 371 -4.91 -22.12 6.29
C GLN A 371 -4.76 -20.59 6.36
N GLY A 372 -5.67 -19.87 5.70
CA GLY A 372 -5.64 -18.41 5.54
C GLY A 372 -5.70 -17.94 4.08
N ILE A 373 -5.44 -18.82 3.12
CA ILE A 373 -5.80 -18.61 1.71
C ILE A 373 -6.81 -19.70 1.37
N LEU A 374 -8.10 -19.43 1.64
CA LEU A 374 -9.15 -20.12 0.90
C LEU A 374 -8.82 -19.92 -0.59
N PRO A 375 -8.62 -20.99 -1.38
CA PRO A 375 -8.41 -20.83 -2.80
C PRO A 375 -9.71 -20.26 -3.37
N TRP A 376 -9.69 -18.97 -3.69
CA TRP A 376 -10.70 -18.31 -4.53
C TRP A 376 -10.80 -18.94 -5.94
N PHE A 377 -9.98 -19.96 -6.24
CA PHE A 377 -10.05 -20.79 -7.44
C PHE A 377 -11.29 -21.67 -7.59
N LEU A 378 -12.28 -21.63 -6.67
CA LEU A 378 -13.55 -22.35 -6.82
C LEU A 378 -14.78 -21.46 -7.00
N PHE A 379 -14.61 -20.13 -7.01
CA PHE A 379 -15.65 -19.21 -7.47
C PHE A 379 -15.14 -18.42 -8.69
N GLU A 380 -14.66 -19.15 -9.69
CA GLU A 380 -14.79 -18.66 -11.06
C GLU A 380 -16.28 -18.57 -11.38
N TRP A 381 -16.70 -17.36 -11.77
CA TRP A 381 -17.99 -17.09 -12.37
C TRP A 381 -18.34 -18.11 -13.47
N PRO A 382 -19.54 -18.71 -13.45
CA PRO A 382 -20.05 -19.49 -14.58
C PRO A 382 -20.57 -18.54 -15.66
N LEU A 383 -19.68 -17.78 -16.30
CA LEU A 383 -20.03 -17.00 -17.50
C LEU A 383 -19.03 -17.16 -18.66
N ILE A 384 -18.03 -18.03 -18.51
CA ILE A 384 -17.10 -18.41 -19.59
C ILE A 384 -17.36 -19.84 -20.13
N ASN A 385 -18.25 -20.63 -19.52
CA ASN A 385 -18.59 -21.99 -19.98
C ASN A 385 -19.92 -22.11 -20.77
N LEU A 386 -20.31 -21.06 -21.50
CA LEU A 386 -21.45 -21.13 -22.44
C LEU A 386 -21.05 -21.25 -23.92
N PHE A 387 -19.76 -21.34 -24.24
CA PHE A 387 -19.32 -21.54 -25.64
C PHE A 387 -18.09 -22.47 -25.74
N ALA A 388 -18.30 -23.75 -25.44
CA ALA A 388 -17.41 -24.82 -25.88
C ALA A 388 -18.19 -26.15 -26.05
N ARG A 389 -19.29 -26.14 -26.81
CA ARG A 389 -19.94 -27.36 -27.33
C ARG A 389 -20.67 -27.08 -28.65
N SER A 390 -19.89 -27.00 -29.72
CA SER A 390 -20.24 -27.25 -31.12
C SER A 390 -18.88 -27.12 -31.80
N ASP A 391 -18.16 -28.17 -32.18
CA ASP A 391 -18.44 -28.99 -33.36
C ASP A 391 -17.63 -30.29 -33.28
N TYR A 392 -18.28 -31.45 -33.44
CA TYR A 392 -17.70 -32.65 -34.08
C TYR A 392 -18.82 -33.66 -34.34
N ILE A 393 -19.63 -33.36 -35.35
CA ILE A 393 -20.51 -34.24 -36.17
C ILE A 393 -20.40 -33.55 -37.54
N GLN A 394 -19.85 -34.07 -38.65
CA GLN A 394 -19.85 -35.37 -39.32
C GLN A 394 -18.88 -35.27 -40.54
N PRO A 395 -18.64 -36.28 -41.43
CA PRO A 395 -19.55 -37.33 -41.94
C PRO A 395 -19.38 -38.74 -41.38
#